data_AF-A0AAE9W999-F1
#
_entry.id   AF-A0AAE9W999-F1
#
_cell.length_a   1.000
_cell.length_b   1.000
_cell.length_c   1.000
_cell.angle_alpha   90.00
_cell.angle_beta   90.00
_cell.angle_gamma   90.00
#
_symmetry.space_group_name_H-M   'P 1'
#
loop_
_entity.id
_entity.type
_entity.pdbx_description
1 polymer ?
#
loop_
_entity_poly.entity_id
_entity_poly.type
_entity_poly.pdbx_seq_one_letter_code
_entity_poly.pdbx_strand_id
1 'polypeptide(L)'
;MKFSLSAVLLLTLFGIASLTLVSSISESAYSLNQTFSIMALHPYKQNVQLHPFTIGQFGYVYADSGVGSGSFTLKNSELFYNNEHASLDKNGALFFESSGFPVSGFEAKQISSVGYELHLNNTFPVACPITNTNEVYQIYYGKGNGNSDCIGVTIDAITS
;
A
#
# COMPACT_ATOMS: atom_id res chain seq x y z
N MET A 1 -62.90 46.31 -21.26
CA MET A 1 -62.46 44.90 -21.12
C MET A 1 -61.69 44.84 -19.80
N LYS A 2 -62.17 44.24 -18.69
CA LYS A 2 -62.14 42.80 -18.32
C LYS A 2 -60.87 42.14 -18.87
N PHE A 3 -59.95 41.59 -18.07
CA PHE A 3 -60.17 40.43 -17.19
C PHE A 3 -59.21 40.39 -15.98
N SER A 4 -59.76 39.90 -14.88
CA SER A 4 -59.08 39.25 -13.75
C SER A 4 -58.58 37.86 -14.16
N LEU A 5 -57.48 37.37 -13.56
CA LEU A 5 -57.49 36.04 -12.94
C LEU A 5 -56.26 35.86 -12.02
N SER A 6 -56.56 35.44 -10.79
CA SER A 6 -55.65 34.92 -9.78
C SER A 6 -54.89 33.67 -10.25
N ALA A 7 -53.67 33.50 -9.75
CA ALA A 7 -53.07 32.18 -9.59
C ALA A 7 -52.32 32.12 -8.24
N VAL A 8 -53.01 31.51 -7.29
CA VAL A 8 -52.43 30.95 -6.07
C VAL A 8 -51.59 29.74 -6.47
N LEU A 9 -50.34 29.64 -6.01
CA LEU A 9 -49.65 28.34 -5.98
C LEU A 9 -48.75 28.21 -4.75
N LEU A 10 -49.31 27.50 -3.76
CA LEU A 10 -48.72 26.45 -2.93
C LEU A 10 -47.42 26.71 -2.15
N LEU A 11 -47.62 26.81 -0.83
CA LEU A 11 -46.68 26.28 0.17
C LEU A 11 -46.38 24.80 -0.12
N THR A 12 -45.11 24.44 -0.18
CA THR A 12 -44.66 23.11 0.28
C THR A 12 -43.49 23.26 1.24
N LEU A 13 -43.82 22.89 2.46
CA LEU A 13 -43.02 22.61 3.62
C LEU A 13 -42.13 21.38 3.34
N PHE A 14 -40.81 21.55 3.22
CA PHE A 14 -39.81 20.49 3.42
C PHE A 14 -38.57 21.23 3.95
N GLY A 15 -38.26 21.15 5.24
CA GLY A 15 -37.89 19.91 5.91
C GLY A 15 -36.42 20.09 6.25
N ILE A 16 -36.14 20.33 7.53
CA ILE A 16 -34.81 20.55 8.08
C ILE A 16 -33.97 19.33 7.69
N ALA A 17 -33.14 19.46 6.67
CA ALA A 17 -32.13 18.46 6.36
C ALA A 17 -31.08 18.57 7.46
N SER A 18 -31.27 17.78 8.52
CA SER A 18 -30.22 17.44 9.45
C SER A 18 -29.04 16.95 8.63
N LEU A 19 -28.04 17.80 8.45
CA LEU A 19 -26.72 17.43 7.96
C LEU A 19 -26.15 16.46 9.01
N THR A 20 -26.44 15.17 8.83
CA THR A 20 -25.67 14.13 9.48
C THR A 20 -24.25 14.27 8.93
N LEU A 21 -23.38 14.90 9.71
CA LEU A 21 -21.94 14.74 9.57
C LEU A 21 -21.71 13.22 9.62
N VAL A 22 -21.44 12.64 8.44
CA VAL A 22 -20.86 11.31 8.37
C VAL A 22 -19.55 11.43 9.13
N SER A 23 -19.52 10.86 10.33
CA SER A 23 -18.28 10.65 11.06
C SER A 23 -17.34 9.93 10.11
N SER A 24 -16.20 10.56 9.82
CA SER A 24 -15.09 9.90 9.14
C SER A 24 -14.87 8.57 9.83
N ILE A 25 -15.07 7.47 9.10
CA ILE A 25 -14.70 6.14 9.57
C ILE A 25 -13.23 6.28 9.95
N SER A 26 -12.93 6.13 11.23
CA SER A 26 -11.58 6.15 11.75
C SER A 26 -10.80 5.09 10.97
N GLU A 27 -9.91 5.52 10.08
CA GLU A 27 -8.88 4.64 9.50
C GLU A 27 -8.14 4.04 10.69
N SER A 28 -8.39 2.77 10.99
CA SER A 28 -7.57 2.03 11.93
C SER A 28 -6.25 1.72 11.23
N ALA A 29 -5.47 2.77 10.97
CA ALA A 29 -4.07 2.66 10.67
C ALA A 29 -3.35 2.11 11.92
N TYR A 30 -2.13 1.62 11.71
CA TYR A 30 -1.07 1.36 12.70
C TYR A 30 -0.77 -0.10 13.08
N SER A 31 -1.64 -1.09 12.86
CA SER A 31 -1.22 -2.49 13.07
C SER A 31 -1.98 -3.53 12.26
N LEU A 32 -1.26 -4.25 11.39
CA LEU A 32 -1.71 -5.56 10.90
C LEU A 32 -1.21 -6.60 11.91
N ASN A 33 -2.01 -6.82 12.95
CA ASN A 33 -1.74 -7.80 14.02
C ASN A 33 -1.99 -9.26 13.58
N GLN A 34 -1.91 -9.51 12.28
CA GLN A 34 -2.07 -10.82 11.68
C GLN A 34 -1.02 -11.00 10.60
N THR A 35 -0.73 -12.25 10.31
CA THR A 35 0.13 -12.59 9.19
C THR A 35 -0.54 -12.19 7.88
N PHE A 36 0.23 -11.56 6.98
CA PHE A 36 -0.21 -11.24 5.62
C PHE A 36 0.85 -11.61 4.60
N SER A 37 0.41 -11.73 3.34
CA SER A 37 1.29 -11.83 2.18
C SER A 37 1.49 -10.45 1.57
N ILE A 38 2.66 -10.18 1.00
CA ILE A 38 2.94 -8.91 0.33
C ILE A 38 3.09 -9.13 -1.18
N MET A 39 2.48 -8.24 -1.97
CA MET A 39 2.62 -8.20 -3.42
C MET A 39 3.05 -6.80 -3.86
N ALA A 40 3.98 -6.69 -4.80
CA ALA A 40 4.12 -5.44 -5.56
C ALA A 40 3.12 -5.43 -6.72
N LEU A 41 2.68 -4.26 -7.14
CA LEU A 41 1.79 -4.04 -8.28
C LEU A 41 2.28 -2.85 -9.10
N HIS A 42 2.22 -2.95 -10.43
CA HIS A 42 2.51 -1.82 -11.31
C HIS A 42 1.25 -0.92 -11.45
N PRO A 43 1.26 0.35 -10.99
CA PRO A 43 0.05 1.16 -10.85
C PRO A 43 -0.66 1.48 -12.18
N TYR A 44 0.08 1.50 -13.30
CA TYR A 44 -0.45 1.89 -14.62
C TYR A 44 -0.46 0.79 -15.69
N LYS A 45 -0.11 -0.46 -15.34
CA LYS A 45 -0.07 -1.57 -16.31
C LYS A 45 -0.72 -2.81 -15.71
N GLN A 46 -2.00 -3.00 -16.04
CA GLN A 46 -2.79 -4.17 -15.60
C GLN A 46 -2.20 -5.52 -16.03
N ASN A 47 -1.33 -5.53 -17.06
CA ASN A 47 -0.70 -6.74 -17.59
C ASN A 47 0.74 -6.98 -17.10
N VAL A 48 1.31 -6.10 -16.26
CA VAL A 48 2.59 -6.35 -15.59
C VAL A 48 2.26 -6.69 -14.16
N GLN A 49 1.78 -7.92 -13.96
CA GLN A 49 1.49 -8.43 -12.64
C GLN A 49 2.83 -8.63 -11.94
N LEU A 50 3.14 -7.73 -11.02
CA LEU A 50 4.25 -7.96 -10.13
C LEU A 50 3.84 -9.02 -9.10
N HIS A 51 4.83 -9.76 -8.66
CA HIS A 51 4.64 -11.02 -7.99
C HIS A 51 4.71 -10.88 -6.46
N PRO A 52 4.38 -11.93 -5.70
CA PRO A 52 4.60 -11.96 -4.26
C PRO A 52 6.04 -11.63 -3.89
N PHE A 53 6.23 -11.08 -2.69
CA PHE A 53 7.56 -10.83 -2.16
C PHE A 53 8.25 -12.14 -1.77
N THR A 54 9.42 -12.36 -2.35
CA THR A 54 10.36 -13.41 -2.00
C THR A 54 11.55 -12.81 -1.27
N ILE A 55 11.95 -13.43 -0.16
CA ILE A 55 13.15 -13.06 0.58
C ILE A 55 14.32 -13.87 0.01
N GLY A 56 15.26 -13.20 -0.65
CA GLY A 56 16.42 -13.85 -1.24
C GLY A 56 17.60 -13.94 -0.28
N GLN A 57 18.77 -14.25 -0.83
CA GLN A 57 20.00 -14.31 -0.04
C GLN A 57 20.30 -12.95 0.60
N PHE A 58 20.82 -12.98 1.83
CA PHE A 58 21.11 -11.80 2.65
C PHE A 58 19.89 -10.96 3.04
N GLY A 59 18.67 -11.52 2.92
CA GLY A 59 17.45 -10.88 3.40
C GLY A 59 16.82 -9.88 2.43
N TYR A 60 17.44 -9.60 1.28
CA TYR A 60 16.89 -8.67 0.30
C TYR A 60 15.54 -9.14 -0.26
N VAL A 61 14.68 -8.16 -0.53
CA VAL A 61 13.30 -8.41 -0.99
C VAL A 61 13.21 -8.30 -2.50
N TYR A 62 12.65 -9.34 -3.11
CA TYR A 62 12.44 -9.44 -4.55
C TYR A 62 10.96 -9.66 -4.86
N ALA A 63 10.48 -9.11 -5.97
CA ALA A 63 9.23 -9.48 -6.60
C ALA A 63 9.58 -10.41 -7.79
N ASP A 64 9.37 -11.71 -7.60
CA ASP A 64 9.62 -12.75 -8.60
C ASP A 64 8.45 -13.75 -8.65
N SER A 65 8.33 -14.54 -9.73
CA SER A 65 7.24 -15.52 -9.90
C SER A 65 7.23 -16.66 -8.87
N GLY A 66 8.07 -16.58 -7.83
CA GLY A 66 8.25 -17.55 -6.78
C GLY A 66 7.13 -17.55 -5.75
N VAL A 67 7.10 -18.63 -4.95
CA VAL A 67 6.17 -18.80 -3.84
C VAL A 67 6.68 -17.95 -2.67
N GLY A 68 6.39 -16.65 -2.71
CA GLY A 68 6.61 -15.71 -1.61
C GLY A 68 5.63 -15.94 -0.47
N SER A 69 5.64 -17.12 0.16
CA SER A 69 4.83 -17.38 1.36
C SER A 69 5.66 -17.03 2.59
N GLY A 70 5.80 -15.74 2.83
CA GLY A 70 6.38 -15.19 4.04
C GLY A 70 5.31 -14.84 5.06
N SER A 71 5.58 -15.06 6.35
CA SER A 71 4.71 -14.50 7.38
C SER A 71 5.16 -13.09 7.72
N PHE A 72 4.52 -12.09 7.10
CA PHE A 72 4.78 -10.69 7.41
C PHE A 72 3.88 -10.21 8.53
N THR A 73 4.42 -9.35 9.40
CA THR A 73 3.64 -8.66 10.44
C THR A 73 4.02 -7.20 10.50
N LEU A 74 3.07 -6.33 10.82
CA LEU A 74 3.29 -4.89 10.99
C LEU A 74 2.90 -4.50 12.41
N LYS A 75 3.89 -4.14 13.22
CA LYS A 75 3.71 -3.80 14.64
C LYS A 75 4.49 -2.53 14.96
N ASN A 76 3.86 -1.58 15.64
CA ASN A 76 4.48 -0.31 16.05
C ASN A 76 5.12 0.46 14.86
N SER A 77 4.52 0.37 13.68
CA SER A 77 5.07 0.94 12.43
C SER A 77 6.39 0.32 11.95
N GLU A 78 6.71 -0.90 12.41
CA GLU A 78 7.87 -1.69 11.98
C GLU A 78 7.39 -2.96 11.28
N LEU A 79 7.99 -3.27 10.12
CA LEU A 79 7.65 -4.44 9.31
C LEU A 79 8.59 -5.60 9.66
N PHE A 80 8.03 -6.79 9.84
CA PHE A 80 8.79 -7.99 10.19
C PHE A 80 8.50 -9.16 9.25
N TYR A 81 9.51 -10.02 9.07
CA TYR A 81 9.43 -11.30 8.37
C TYR A 81 10.09 -12.38 9.25
N ASN A 82 9.35 -13.40 9.69
CA ASN A 82 9.91 -14.52 10.48
C ASN A 82 10.79 -14.10 11.68
N ASN A 83 10.42 -13.02 12.38
CA ASN A 83 11.15 -12.36 13.49
C ASN A 83 12.37 -11.50 13.11
N GLU A 84 12.70 -11.40 11.83
CA GLU A 84 13.64 -10.41 11.31
C GLU A 84 12.90 -9.09 11.07
N HIS A 85 13.60 -7.97 11.22
CA HIS A 85 13.04 -6.65 10.99
C HIS A 85 13.46 -6.10 9.64
N ALA A 86 12.58 -5.31 9.04
CA ALA A 86 12.89 -4.57 7.84
C ALA A 86 13.96 -3.50 8.11
N SER A 87 14.92 -3.40 7.20
CA SER A 87 15.98 -2.42 7.13
C SER A 87 16.12 -1.91 5.69
N LEU A 88 16.74 -0.74 5.54
CA LEU A 88 17.07 -0.17 4.24
C LEU A 88 18.58 -0.04 4.07
N ASP A 89 19.09 -0.49 2.93
CA ASP A 89 20.50 -0.27 2.60
C ASP A 89 20.77 1.20 2.24
N LYS A 90 22.02 1.53 1.93
CA LYS A 90 22.43 2.90 1.55
C LYS A 90 21.70 3.47 0.32
N ASN A 91 21.14 2.60 -0.54
CA ASN A 91 20.39 2.96 -1.74
C ASN A 91 18.87 2.86 -1.53
N GLY A 92 18.42 2.48 -0.34
CA GLY A 92 17.02 2.26 -0.02
C GLY A 92 16.51 0.86 -0.36
N ALA A 93 17.39 -0.11 -0.64
CA ALA A 93 16.97 -1.49 -0.89
C ALA A 93 16.35 -2.08 0.38
N LEU A 94 15.16 -2.66 0.25
CA LEU A 94 14.50 -3.33 1.36
C LEU A 94 15.15 -4.68 1.60
N PHE A 95 15.52 -4.94 2.85
CA PHE A 95 15.97 -6.25 3.30
C PHE A 95 15.53 -6.53 4.73
N PHE A 96 15.50 -7.80 5.13
CA PHE A 96 15.21 -8.23 6.48
C PHE A 96 16.47 -8.75 7.16
N GLU A 97 16.69 -8.34 8.40
CA GLU A 97 17.83 -8.77 9.20
C GLU A 97 17.46 -9.01 10.67
N SER A 98 18.29 -9.80 11.37
CA SER A 98 18.06 -10.17 12.77
C SER A 98 18.68 -9.19 13.78
N SER A 99 19.61 -8.34 13.32
CA SER A 99 20.38 -7.42 14.16
C SER A 99 20.45 -6.06 13.50
N GLY A 100 20.35 -4.99 14.28
CA GLY A 100 20.34 -3.63 13.74
C GLY A 100 19.24 -2.80 14.38
N PHE A 101 18.92 -1.69 13.74
CA PHE A 101 17.78 -0.86 14.10
C PHE A 101 16.69 -1.03 13.05
N PRO A 102 15.48 -1.46 13.44
CA PRO A 102 14.36 -1.58 12.51
C PRO A 102 14.06 -0.23 11.87
N VAL A 103 13.75 -0.25 10.57
CA VAL A 103 13.19 0.93 9.93
C VAL A 103 11.73 1.09 10.38
N SER A 104 11.45 2.26 10.98
CA SER A 104 10.11 2.61 11.47
C SER A 104 9.39 3.56 10.51
N GLY A 105 8.07 3.56 10.59
CA GLY A 105 7.19 4.43 9.81
C GLY A 105 6.47 3.68 8.70
N PHE A 106 6.43 2.34 8.76
CA PHE A 106 5.52 1.58 7.92
C PHE A 106 4.08 1.83 8.32
N GLU A 107 3.25 2.18 7.36
CA GLU A 107 1.82 2.41 7.52
C GLU A 107 1.04 1.48 6.60
N ALA A 108 -0.08 0.95 7.09
CA ALA A 108 -1.01 0.15 6.32
C ALA A 108 -2.33 0.92 6.19
N LYS A 109 -2.73 1.19 4.94
CA LYS A 109 -4.00 1.81 4.62
C LYS A 109 -4.93 0.78 4.02
N GLN A 110 -6.08 0.55 4.66
CA GLN A 110 -7.05 -0.42 4.14
C GLN A 110 -7.68 0.08 2.83
N ILE A 111 -7.54 -0.69 1.75
CA ILE A 111 -8.10 -0.37 0.42
C ILE A 111 -9.23 -1.33 0.02
N SER A 112 -9.36 -2.47 0.69
CA SER A 112 -10.48 -3.41 0.56
C SER A 112 -10.70 -4.18 1.87
N SER A 113 -11.72 -5.04 1.91
CA SER A 113 -12.02 -5.85 3.10
C SER A 113 -10.88 -6.76 3.56
N VAL A 114 -9.95 -7.10 2.65
CA VAL A 114 -8.83 -8.04 2.91
C VAL A 114 -7.48 -7.53 2.41
N GLY A 115 -7.43 -6.32 1.84
CA GLY A 115 -6.26 -5.76 1.19
C GLY A 115 -5.90 -4.39 1.74
N TYR A 116 -4.62 -4.18 1.99
CA TYR A 116 -4.05 -2.97 2.56
C TYR A 116 -2.89 -2.49 1.69
N GLU A 117 -2.82 -1.20 1.42
CA GLU A 117 -1.65 -0.58 0.81
C GLU A 117 -0.60 -0.31 1.90
N LEU A 118 0.63 -0.75 1.69
CA LEU A 118 1.77 -0.54 2.59
C LEU A 118 2.65 0.61 2.10
N HIS A 119 2.93 1.55 3.00
CA HIS A 119 3.76 2.73 2.76
C HIS A 119 4.88 2.78 3.79
N LEU A 120 5.99 3.45 3.46
CA LEU A 120 7.04 3.78 4.43
C LEU A 120 7.19 5.30 4.49
N ASN A 121 6.67 5.89 5.56
CA ASN A 121 6.56 7.34 5.71
C ASN A 121 5.95 7.97 4.43
N ASN A 122 6.56 9.04 3.91
CA ASN A 122 6.16 9.68 2.66
C ASN A 122 6.94 9.17 1.44
N THR A 123 7.51 7.96 1.52
CA THR A 123 8.33 7.38 0.44
C THR A 123 7.55 6.29 -0.29
N PHE A 124 7.59 6.33 -1.61
CA PHE A 124 6.97 5.33 -2.47
C PHE A 124 7.99 4.27 -2.87
N PRO A 125 7.58 2.99 -2.88
CA PRO A 125 8.46 1.92 -3.30
C PRO A 125 8.66 1.93 -4.82
N VAL A 126 9.85 1.52 -5.23
CA VAL A 126 10.21 1.26 -6.63
C VAL A 126 10.76 -0.16 -6.75
N ALA A 127 10.40 -0.83 -7.84
CA ALA A 127 10.92 -2.14 -8.19
C ALA A 127 11.94 -1.98 -9.31
N CYS A 128 13.18 -2.40 -9.08
CA CYS A 128 14.27 -2.26 -10.03
C CYS A 128 14.77 -3.64 -10.47
N PRO A 129 15.00 -3.87 -11.78
CA PRO A 129 15.52 -5.15 -12.25
C PRO A 129 16.94 -5.38 -11.71
N ILE A 130 17.21 -6.62 -11.26
CA ILE A 130 18.51 -7.00 -10.67
C ILE A 130 19.50 -7.56 -11.69
N THR A 131 19.04 -7.91 -12.89
CA THR A 131 19.86 -8.37 -14.01
C THR A 131 19.15 -8.02 -15.33
N ASN A 132 19.73 -8.38 -16.49
CA ASN A 132 19.05 -8.30 -17.79
C ASN A 132 17.86 -9.29 -17.94
N THR A 133 17.39 -9.91 -16.84
CA THR A 133 16.14 -10.65 -16.84
C THR A 133 15.00 -9.70 -16.49
N ASN A 134 13.96 -9.68 -17.33
CA ASN A 134 12.81 -8.78 -17.17
C ASN A 134 11.80 -9.25 -16.12
N GLU A 135 12.16 -10.27 -15.32
CA GLU A 135 11.21 -11.05 -14.51
C GLU A 135 11.52 -11.02 -13.00
N VAL A 136 12.69 -10.51 -12.60
CA VAL A 136 13.06 -10.40 -11.19
C VAL A 136 13.42 -8.97 -10.85
N TYR A 137 12.65 -8.39 -9.92
CA TYR A 137 12.83 -7.02 -9.47
C TYR A 137 13.14 -7.01 -7.98
N GLN A 138 14.13 -6.22 -7.57
CA GLN A 138 14.38 -5.93 -6.17
C GLN A 138 13.63 -4.67 -5.74
N ILE A 139 13.14 -4.68 -4.51
CA ILE A 139 12.31 -3.62 -3.94
C ILE A 139 13.17 -2.60 -3.23
N TYR A 140 12.93 -1.33 -3.52
CA TYR A 140 13.59 -0.18 -2.91
C TYR A 140 12.55 0.83 -2.41
N TYR A 141 12.85 1.52 -1.33
CA TYR A 141 12.17 2.74 -0.92
C TYR A 141 13.10 3.94 -1.20
N GLY A 142 12.81 4.68 -2.27
CA GLY A 142 13.63 5.82 -2.71
C GLY A 142 14.02 5.75 -4.18
N LYS A 143 15.27 6.13 -4.50
CA LYS A 143 15.75 6.29 -5.88
C LYS A 143 16.04 4.98 -6.63
N GLY A 144 16.05 3.84 -5.93
CA GLY A 144 16.36 2.54 -6.54
C GLY A 144 17.85 2.32 -6.79
N ASN A 145 18.17 1.40 -7.70
CA ASN A 145 19.55 1.01 -8.03
C ASN A 145 20.21 1.85 -9.15
N GLY A 146 19.56 2.94 -9.57
CA GLY A 146 20.03 3.80 -10.66
C GLY A 146 19.75 3.27 -12.07
N ASN A 147 19.09 2.13 -12.21
CA ASN A 147 18.60 1.65 -13.50
C ASN A 147 17.42 2.51 -14.00
N SER A 148 17.41 2.87 -15.29
CA SER A 148 16.30 3.62 -15.91
C SER A 148 14.98 2.84 -15.97
N ASP A 149 15.06 1.52 -15.85
CA ASP A 149 13.92 0.61 -15.94
C ASP A 149 13.29 0.31 -14.57
N CYS A 150 13.73 1.01 -13.52
CA CYS A 150 13.02 1.01 -12.24
C CYS A 150 11.60 1.56 -12.43
N ILE A 151 10.62 0.84 -11.90
CA ILE A 151 9.21 1.22 -11.99
C ILE A 151 8.68 1.54 -10.59
N GLY A 152 7.88 2.59 -10.47
CA GLY A 152 7.11 2.84 -9.25
C GLY A 152 6.10 1.73 -9.05
N VAL A 153 5.97 1.24 -7.82
CA VAL A 153 5.06 0.14 -7.48
C VAL A 153 4.17 0.53 -6.31
N THR A 154 3.03 -0.14 -6.23
CA THR A 154 2.21 -0.20 -5.02
C THR A 154 2.51 -1.50 -4.31
N ILE A 155 2.62 -1.49 -2.98
CA ILE A 155 2.85 -2.70 -2.19
C ILE A 155 1.56 -3.01 -1.44
N ASP A 156 0.94 -4.14 -1.74
CA ASP A 156 -0.30 -4.58 -1.11
C ASP A 156 -0.03 -5.72 -0.13
N ALA A 157 -0.52 -5.56 1.10
CA ALA A 157 -0.66 -6.61 2.08
C ALA A 157 -2.04 -7.26 1.97
N ILE A 158 -2.07 -8.58 1.78
CA ILE A 158 -3.29 -9.37 1.68
C ILE A 158 -3.38 -10.29 2.89
N THR A 159 -4.46 -10.10 3.64
CA THR A 159 -4.80 -10.92 4.81
C THR A 159 -5.74 -12.05 4.39
N SER A 160 -5.38 -13.31 4.69
CA SER A 160 -6.24 -14.49 4.51
C SER A 160 -6.99 -14.86 5.77
#